data_AF-A0A8J7JWL6-F1
#
_entry.id   AF-A0A8J7JWL6-F1
#
_cell.length_a   1.000
_cell.length_b   1.000
_cell.length_c   1.000
_cell.angle_alpha   90.00
_cell.angle_beta   90.00
_cell.angle_gamma   90.00
#
_symmetry.space_group_name_H-M   'P 1'
#
loop_
_entity.id
_entity.type
_entity.pdbx_description
1 polymer ?
#
loop_
_entity_poly.entity_id
_entity_poly.type
_entity_poly.pdbx_seq_one_letter_code
_entity_poly.pdbx_strand_id
1 'polypeptide(L)'
;MNSLFGKWTDNVRKSWLLLVLSVLISVFGISNYARTAERIYASYSAFQRSISITALEKFAEKGELTEDLAVYAQYLKPEQITELRQVLTSQIKVHPVAVSQFLYTSQGEFMLRRLGEVIRTKSGENKAGFHALRSALILAADEPGGLTLLNILRSYPNSSINIDLARTLQISAELERLVNQTNKAVAAVSAKSDTEAAIQTSANVNNLPTLNRRGKFIAKKQTLKFFDVIRGRLLTTDIYLPNIRSSVPVIVISHGIGTDSSNFRYLADYLTTYGFAVVVPNHPGSDTKQIQSLLNGSASEIAQPEEFINRPKDVKFILDQLEKLNKTDSPFQQRLDLQQVGVFGQSFGGYTALALAGAKINLEKIDKNCNQETLKETWNMSLLLQCRIQELQVKQPIEQYNLYDARVKAVIAVNPITSSIFGKTGLNEIKTPVMMVTSSEDTIAPALYEQILPFSWIANPNKYLVQMESATHFSTIGDGKGGSEAVGLPSKLIGDNPKQAQSYMKLLSLPFFQTHVSRNSQYNYYLTAAYAKSISTNSMHLSLIQNLTTTEVVGVLNSQQ
;
A
#
# COMPACT_ATOMS: atom_id res chain seq x y z
N MET A 1 2.31 7.38 -16.58
CA MET A 1 0.91 7.81 -16.81
C MET A 1 0.08 6.62 -17.27
N ASN A 2 -0.71 6.02 -16.36
CA ASN A 2 -2.05 5.44 -16.58
C ASN A 2 -2.46 4.64 -15.33
N SER A 3 -2.63 5.32 -14.19
CA SER A 3 -3.32 4.69 -13.06
C SER A 3 -4.80 4.54 -13.38
N LEU A 4 -5.39 3.42 -12.95
CA LEU A 4 -6.83 3.21 -12.97
C LEU A 4 -7.59 4.40 -12.35
N PHE A 5 -7.00 5.05 -11.33
CA PHE A 5 -7.56 6.24 -10.70
C PHE A 5 -7.35 7.52 -11.50
N GLY A 6 -6.25 7.69 -12.23
CA GLY A 6 -5.96 8.90 -13.03
C GLY A 6 -6.81 8.98 -14.29
N LYS A 7 -7.01 7.85 -14.99
CA LYS A 7 -8.02 7.76 -16.05
C LYS A 7 -9.42 7.95 -15.48
N TRP A 8 -9.72 7.36 -14.33
CA TRP A 8 -11.00 7.53 -13.66
C TRP A 8 -11.24 9.00 -13.26
N THR A 9 -10.29 9.72 -12.66
CA THR A 9 -10.50 11.13 -12.25
C THR A 9 -10.53 12.11 -13.41
N ASP A 10 -9.67 11.98 -14.43
CA ASP A 10 -9.67 12.89 -15.59
C ASP A 10 -10.90 12.68 -16.48
N ASN A 11 -11.33 11.42 -16.67
CA ASN A 11 -12.59 11.13 -17.35
C ASN A 11 -13.79 11.49 -16.49
N VAL A 12 -13.80 11.23 -15.17
CA VAL A 12 -14.91 11.60 -14.28
C VAL A 12 -15.05 13.11 -14.20
N ARG A 13 -13.98 13.92 -14.10
CA ARG A 13 -14.07 15.39 -14.08
C ARG A 13 -14.72 15.94 -15.35
N LYS A 14 -14.27 15.52 -16.54
CA LYS A 14 -14.86 15.97 -17.81
C LYS A 14 -16.25 15.39 -18.04
N SER A 15 -16.51 14.13 -17.64
CA SER A 15 -17.81 13.46 -17.85
C SER A 15 -18.88 13.90 -16.86
N TRP A 16 -18.55 14.08 -15.58
CA TRP A 16 -19.49 14.51 -14.54
C TRP A 16 -19.83 15.99 -14.62
N LEU A 17 -18.87 16.88 -14.93
CA LEU A 17 -19.21 18.30 -15.16
C LEU A 17 -20.10 18.46 -16.40
N LEU A 18 -19.89 17.67 -17.46
CA LEU A 18 -20.76 17.65 -18.63
C LEU A 18 -22.12 16.98 -18.35
N LEU A 19 -22.17 15.91 -17.54
CA LEU A 19 -23.42 15.29 -17.06
C LEU A 19 -24.23 16.20 -16.13
N VAL A 20 -23.58 16.97 -15.25
CA VAL A 20 -24.24 17.91 -14.34
C VAL A 20 -24.74 19.14 -15.10
N LEU A 21 -23.98 19.64 -16.10
CA LEU A 21 -24.45 20.71 -16.98
C LEU A 21 -25.60 20.25 -17.90
N SER A 22 -25.62 18.98 -18.29
CA SER A 22 -26.60 18.46 -19.23
C SER A 22 -27.92 18.02 -18.60
N VAL A 23 -27.92 17.76 -17.30
CA VAL A 23 -29.09 17.48 -16.47
C VAL A 23 -30.04 18.70 -16.36
N LEU A 24 -29.63 19.91 -16.76
CA LEU A 24 -30.39 21.14 -16.56
C LEU A 24 -31.61 21.36 -17.47
N ILE A 25 -31.92 20.48 -18.45
CA ILE A 25 -33.04 20.71 -19.39
C ILE A 25 -33.93 19.46 -19.54
N SER A 26 -35.26 19.68 -19.49
CA SER A 26 -36.40 18.79 -19.84
C SER A 26 -37.07 17.86 -18.80
N VAL A 27 -38.05 18.44 -18.08
CA VAL A 27 -39.50 18.11 -17.90
C VAL A 27 -40.04 16.64 -17.92
N PHE A 28 -40.59 16.26 -16.74
CA PHE A 28 -41.70 15.34 -16.32
C PHE A 28 -41.95 13.92 -16.90
N GLY A 29 -42.10 12.97 -15.96
CA GLY A 29 -42.90 11.74 -16.07
C GLY A 29 -42.74 10.83 -14.84
N ILE A 30 -43.82 10.53 -14.10
CA ILE A 30 -43.85 9.68 -12.90
C ILE A 30 -44.64 8.40 -13.19
N SER A 31 -44.11 7.25 -12.77
CA SER A 31 -44.92 6.07 -12.39
C SER A 31 -44.15 5.20 -11.37
N ASN A 32 -44.89 4.71 -10.36
CA ASN A 32 -44.43 3.89 -9.23
C ASN A 32 -44.72 2.41 -9.49
N TYR A 33 -43.86 1.46 -9.07
CA TYR A 33 -44.27 0.13 -8.56
C TYR A 33 -43.13 -0.60 -7.80
N ALA A 34 -43.36 -0.86 -6.51
CA ALA A 34 -42.42 -1.38 -5.49
C ALA A 34 -41.80 -2.79 -5.73
N ARG A 35 -40.46 -2.90 -5.66
CA ARG A 35 -39.60 -3.71 -4.73
C ARG A 35 -38.19 -3.92 -5.34
N THR A 36 -37.17 -3.81 -4.47
CA THR A 36 -35.73 -3.45 -4.71
C THR A 36 -35.53 -2.01 -5.17
N ALA A 37 -34.30 -1.48 -5.10
CA ALA A 37 -34.02 -0.13 -5.59
C ALA A 37 -34.43 -0.03 -7.07
N GLU A 38 -35.60 0.52 -7.37
CA GLU A 38 -36.03 0.64 -8.77
C GLU A 38 -35.21 1.69 -9.50
N ARG A 39 -34.81 2.74 -8.77
CA ARG A 39 -34.18 3.93 -9.33
C ARG A 39 -33.06 4.48 -8.44
N ILE A 40 -32.02 4.96 -9.11
CA ILE A 40 -30.97 5.79 -8.53
C ILE A 40 -31.35 7.24 -8.81
N TYR A 41 -31.50 8.03 -7.76
CA TYR A 41 -31.75 9.46 -7.85
C TYR A 41 -30.45 10.22 -7.60
N ALA A 42 -30.18 11.20 -8.44
CA ALA A 42 -29.03 12.08 -8.35
C ALA A 42 -29.55 13.50 -8.08
N SER A 43 -29.15 14.10 -6.95
CA SER A 43 -29.65 15.41 -6.52
C SER A 43 -28.52 16.44 -6.40
N TYR A 44 -28.75 17.65 -6.93
CA TYR A 44 -27.87 18.81 -6.80
C TYR A 44 -28.72 20.08 -6.62
N SER A 45 -28.63 20.70 -5.44
CA SER A 45 -29.50 21.84 -5.09
C SER A 45 -30.98 21.49 -5.29
N ALA A 46 -31.74 22.30 -6.04
CA ALA A 46 -33.15 22.05 -6.36
C ALA A 46 -33.37 21.03 -7.50
N PHE A 47 -32.31 20.54 -8.16
CA PHE A 47 -32.42 19.63 -9.30
C PHE A 47 -32.27 18.18 -8.86
N GLN A 48 -33.17 17.32 -9.36
CA GLN A 48 -33.12 15.88 -9.16
C GLN A 48 -33.33 15.16 -10.50
N ARG A 49 -32.54 14.13 -10.74
CA ARG A 49 -32.68 13.20 -11.87
C ARG A 49 -32.67 11.78 -11.38
N SER A 50 -33.12 10.87 -12.23
CA SER A 50 -33.12 9.46 -11.89
C SER A 50 -32.87 8.57 -13.09
N ILE A 51 -32.29 7.41 -12.82
CA ILE A 51 -32.11 6.33 -13.77
C ILE A 51 -32.59 5.03 -13.13
N SER A 52 -33.31 4.20 -13.89
CA SER A 52 -33.70 2.88 -13.39
C SER A 52 -32.52 1.91 -13.33
N ILE A 53 -32.51 1.05 -12.32
CA ILE A 53 -31.49 -0.02 -12.24
C ILE A 53 -31.66 -1.00 -13.40
N THR A 54 -32.91 -1.28 -13.81
CA THR A 54 -33.21 -2.12 -14.99
C THR A 54 -32.64 -1.54 -16.29
N ALA A 55 -32.61 -0.21 -16.47
CA ALA A 55 -31.94 0.40 -17.61
C ALA A 55 -30.43 0.15 -17.60
N LEU A 56 -29.79 0.28 -16.42
CA LEU A 56 -28.36 -0.03 -16.25
C LEU A 56 -28.05 -1.51 -16.46
N GLU A 57 -28.94 -2.41 -16.04
CA GLU A 57 -28.82 -3.86 -16.24
C GLU A 57 -28.89 -4.23 -17.72
N LYS A 58 -29.91 -3.76 -18.45
CA LYS A 58 -30.03 -3.96 -19.91
C LYS A 58 -28.82 -3.41 -20.66
N PHE A 59 -28.31 -2.26 -20.24
CA PHE A 59 -27.09 -1.68 -20.80
C PHE A 59 -25.84 -2.52 -20.49
N ALA A 60 -25.67 -2.95 -19.24
CA ALA A 60 -24.54 -3.76 -18.81
C ALA A 60 -24.48 -5.10 -19.54
N GLU A 61 -25.60 -5.82 -19.57
CA GLU A 61 -25.69 -7.18 -20.12
C GLU A 61 -25.78 -7.19 -21.64
N LYS A 62 -26.68 -6.38 -22.22
CA LYS A 62 -27.04 -6.44 -23.65
C LYS A 62 -26.45 -5.30 -24.47
N GLY A 63 -25.91 -4.26 -23.83
CA GLY A 63 -25.47 -3.04 -24.52
C GLY A 63 -26.63 -2.15 -24.98
N GLU A 64 -27.85 -2.40 -24.50
CA GLU A 64 -29.05 -1.67 -24.91
C GLU A 64 -29.14 -0.31 -24.19
N LEU A 65 -29.12 0.78 -24.97
CA LEU A 65 -29.43 2.12 -24.48
C LEU A 65 -30.95 2.32 -24.45
N THR A 66 -31.58 1.97 -23.34
CA THR A 66 -33.01 2.27 -23.11
C THR A 66 -33.26 3.78 -23.09
N GLU A 67 -34.52 4.22 -23.31
CA GLU A 67 -34.89 5.65 -23.27
C GLU A 67 -34.41 6.33 -21.98
N ASP A 68 -34.54 5.65 -20.84
CA ASP A 68 -34.13 6.10 -19.50
C ASP A 68 -32.61 6.42 -19.43
N LEU A 69 -31.76 5.68 -20.17
CA LEU A 69 -30.30 5.89 -20.20
C LEU A 69 -29.85 6.74 -21.40
N ALA A 70 -30.57 6.70 -22.53
CA ALA A 70 -30.24 7.40 -23.76
C ALA A 70 -30.14 8.92 -23.56
N VAL A 71 -31.01 9.48 -22.72
CA VAL A 71 -31.00 10.91 -22.34
C VAL A 71 -29.69 11.33 -21.68
N TYR A 72 -28.99 10.42 -21.01
CA TYR A 72 -27.69 10.71 -20.38
C TYR A 72 -26.53 10.37 -21.33
N ALA A 73 -26.66 9.32 -22.14
CA ALA A 73 -25.65 8.86 -23.07
C ALA A 73 -25.27 9.91 -24.12
N GLN A 74 -26.20 10.80 -24.52
CA GLN A 74 -25.92 11.90 -25.46
C GLN A 74 -24.84 12.89 -24.98
N TYR A 75 -24.54 12.90 -23.68
CA TYR A 75 -23.54 13.79 -23.07
C TYR A 75 -22.20 13.08 -22.80
N LEU A 76 -22.11 11.80 -23.13
CA LEU A 76 -20.94 10.96 -22.94
C LEU A 76 -20.27 10.66 -24.28
N LYS A 77 -18.95 10.61 -24.27
CA LYS A 77 -18.15 10.13 -25.40
C LYS A 77 -18.29 8.60 -25.53
N PRO A 78 -18.12 8.02 -26.73
CA PRO A 78 -18.17 6.57 -26.91
C PRO A 78 -17.26 5.77 -25.97
N GLU A 79 -16.08 6.29 -25.66
CA GLU A 79 -15.12 5.67 -24.74
C GLU A 79 -15.68 5.63 -23.30
N GLN A 80 -16.40 6.68 -22.89
CA GLN A 80 -16.98 6.80 -21.55
C GLN A 80 -18.20 5.89 -21.38
N ILE A 81 -18.99 5.70 -22.44
CA ILE A 81 -20.07 4.72 -22.46
C ILE A 81 -19.50 3.31 -22.30
N THR A 82 -18.43 3.00 -23.02
CA THR A 82 -17.74 1.71 -22.91
C THR A 82 -17.16 1.50 -21.51
N GLU A 83 -16.51 2.52 -20.95
CA GLU A 83 -15.95 2.48 -19.59
C GLU A 83 -17.03 2.30 -18.53
N LEU A 84 -18.17 3.00 -18.64
CA LEU A 84 -19.31 2.82 -17.73
C LEU A 84 -19.81 1.37 -17.73
N ARG A 85 -19.98 0.77 -18.92
CA ARG A 85 -20.39 -0.62 -19.04
C ARG A 85 -19.39 -1.57 -18.39
N GLN A 86 -18.10 -1.30 -18.58
CA GLN A 86 -17.03 -2.08 -17.98
C GLN A 86 -17.02 -1.96 -16.46
N VAL A 87 -17.23 -0.76 -15.90
CA VAL A 87 -17.28 -0.54 -14.45
C VAL A 87 -18.47 -1.24 -13.82
N LEU A 88 -19.66 -1.20 -14.45
CA LEU A 88 -20.87 -1.88 -13.98
C LEU A 88 -20.68 -3.40 -13.83
N THR A 89 -19.92 -3.99 -14.75
CA THR A 89 -19.77 -5.45 -14.90
C THR A 89 -18.44 -6.01 -14.37
N SER A 90 -17.51 -5.15 -13.96
CA SER A 90 -16.20 -5.58 -13.47
C SER A 90 -16.34 -6.39 -12.19
N GLN A 91 -16.09 -7.70 -12.28
CA GLN A 91 -16.18 -8.62 -11.16
C GLN A 91 -14.94 -8.55 -10.27
N ILE A 92 -15.18 -8.44 -8.97
CA ILE A 92 -14.21 -8.71 -7.92
C ILE A 92 -14.54 -10.10 -7.34
N LYS A 93 -13.65 -11.07 -7.57
CA LYS A 93 -13.81 -12.44 -7.05
C LYS A 93 -13.40 -12.48 -5.58
N VAL A 94 -14.40 -12.42 -4.69
CA VAL A 94 -14.23 -12.48 -3.23
C VAL A 94 -15.35 -13.30 -2.63
N HIS A 95 -15.04 -14.06 -1.58
CA HIS A 95 -16.05 -14.85 -0.88
C HIS A 95 -16.95 -13.93 -0.04
N PRO A 96 -18.28 -14.17 0.04
CA PRO A 96 -19.20 -13.31 0.81
C PRO A 96 -18.80 -13.12 2.27
N VAL A 97 -18.35 -14.20 2.92
CA VAL A 97 -17.82 -14.15 4.30
C VAL A 97 -16.62 -13.21 4.41
N ALA A 98 -15.72 -13.21 3.43
CA ALA A 98 -14.56 -12.31 3.43
C ALA A 98 -14.98 -10.84 3.32
N VAL A 99 -15.96 -10.56 2.46
CA VAL A 99 -16.55 -9.22 2.33
C VAL A 99 -17.18 -8.80 3.65
N SER A 100 -18.02 -9.66 4.24
CA SER A 100 -18.66 -9.39 5.53
C SER A 100 -17.62 -9.09 6.61
N GLN A 101 -16.67 -10.00 6.85
CA GLN A 101 -15.65 -9.83 7.90
C GLN A 101 -14.83 -8.55 7.70
N PHE A 102 -14.41 -8.24 6.47
CA PHE A 102 -13.71 -7.00 6.17
C PHE A 102 -14.53 -5.76 6.52
N LEU A 103 -15.83 -5.73 6.17
CA LEU A 103 -16.72 -4.58 6.41
C LEU A 103 -17.04 -4.32 7.89
N TYR A 104 -16.68 -5.25 8.79
CA TYR A 104 -16.75 -5.08 10.25
C TYR A 104 -15.43 -4.69 10.90
N THR A 105 -14.32 -4.67 10.16
CA THR A 105 -13.05 -4.10 10.64
C THR A 105 -13.13 -2.59 10.74
N SER A 106 -12.21 -1.97 11.49
CA SER A 106 -12.07 -0.51 11.56
C SER A 106 -11.90 0.14 10.17
N GLN A 107 -11.18 -0.51 9.25
CA GLN A 107 -11.01 -0.01 7.88
C GLN A 107 -12.30 -0.14 7.05
N GLY A 108 -13.00 -1.27 7.17
CA GLY A 108 -14.27 -1.50 6.48
C GLY A 108 -15.36 -0.53 6.95
N GLU A 109 -15.47 -0.32 8.27
CA GLU A 109 -16.34 0.69 8.88
C GLU A 109 -16.03 2.08 8.34
N PHE A 110 -14.75 2.47 8.30
CA PHE A 110 -14.34 3.76 7.77
C PHE A 110 -14.79 3.94 6.32
N MET A 111 -14.48 2.97 5.46
CA MET A 111 -14.85 2.99 4.04
C MET A 111 -16.37 3.09 3.86
N LEU A 112 -17.13 2.32 4.63
CA LEU A 112 -18.59 2.35 4.61
C LEU A 112 -19.16 3.69 5.05
N ARG A 113 -18.57 4.33 6.07
CA ARG A 113 -19.00 5.68 6.50
C ARG A 113 -18.75 6.68 5.39
N ARG A 114 -17.56 6.63 4.78
CA ARG A 114 -17.17 7.55 3.71
C ARG A 114 -18.04 7.41 2.45
N LEU A 115 -18.29 6.18 2.00
CA LEU A 115 -19.17 5.91 0.87
C LEU A 115 -20.64 6.14 1.22
N GLY A 116 -21.04 5.86 2.46
CA GLY A 116 -22.39 6.08 2.96
C GLY A 116 -22.78 7.56 3.02
N GLU A 117 -21.84 8.48 3.24
CA GLU A 117 -22.08 9.93 3.19
C GLU A 117 -22.53 10.42 1.81
N VAL A 118 -22.18 9.71 0.74
CA VAL A 118 -22.64 10.03 -0.62
C VAL A 118 -24.12 9.65 -0.79
N ILE A 119 -24.61 8.68 -0.03
CA ILE A 119 -25.97 8.15 -0.16
C ILE A 119 -26.88 8.80 0.90
N ARG A 120 -27.71 9.76 0.46
CA ARG A 120 -28.74 10.39 1.30
C ARG A 120 -29.91 9.46 1.53
N THR A 121 -30.39 9.44 2.76
CA THR A 121 -31.64 8.76 3.13
C THR A 121 -32.78 9.77 3.15
N LYS A 122 -34.03 9.32 2.92
CA LYS A 122 -35.20 10.21 2.90
C LYS A 122 -35.45 10.93 4.25
N SER A 123 -34.89 10.42 5.35
CA SER A 123 -34.94 11.05 6.68
C SER A 123 -33.80 12.04 6.95
N GLY A 124 -32.82 12.18 6.04
CA GLY A 124 -31.62 12.99 6.27
C GLY A 124 -30.62 12.37 7.26
N GLU A 125 -30.84 11.14 7.72
CA GLU A 125 -29.94 10.45 8.65
C GLU A 125 -28.83 9.68 7.91
N ASN A 126 -27.58 10.13 8.07
CA ASN A 126 -26.38 9.50 7.48
C ASN A 126 -26.16 8.04 7.94
N LYS A 127 -26.73 7.62 9.07
CA LYS A 127 -26.59 6.24 9.61
C LYS A 127 -27.24 5.19 8.71
N ALA A 128 -28.32 5.53 8.01
CA ALA A 128 -29.04 4.57 7.18
C ALA A 128 -28.31 4.26 5.85
N GLY A 129 -27.50 5.18 5.31
CA GLY A 129 -26.67 4.93 4.12
C GLY A 129 -25.54 3.92 4.38
N PHE A 130 -24.91 4.00 5.56
CA PHE A 130 -23.88 3.06 6.03
C PHE A 130 -24.38 1.61 6.11
N HIS A 131 -25.48 1.37 6.83
CA HIS A 131 -26.01 0.02 7.02
C HIS A 131 -26.55 -0.56 5.71
N ALA A 132 -27.24 0.25 4.89
CA ALA A 132 -27.76 -0.20 3.61
C ALA A 132 -26.64 -0.56 2.63
N LEU A 133 -25.56 0.23 2.58
CA LEU A 133 -24.39 -0.07 1.75
C LEU A 133 -23.68 -1.35 2.22
N ARG A 134 -23.53 -1.55 3.53
CA ARG A 134 -22.96 -2.79 4.09
C ARG A 134 -23.77 -4.00 3.64
N SER A 135 -25.08 -3.98 3.82
CA SER A 135 -25.95 -5.08 3.38
C SER A 135 -25.86 -5.33 1.87
N ALA A 136 -25.87 -4.26 1.07
CA ALA A 136 -25.76 -4.36 -0.38
C ALA A 136 -24.46 -5.03 -0.83
N LEU A 137 -23.32 -4.68 -0.22
CA LEU A 137 -22.01 -5.27 -0.53
C LEU A 137 -21.95 -6.76 -0.15
N ILE A 138 -22.50 -7.15 0.99
CA ILE A 138 -22.52 -8.54 1.46
C ILE A 138 -23.40 -9.40 0.54
N LEU A 139 -24.63 -8.93 0.26
CA LEU A 139 -25.58 -9.64 -0.61
C LEU A 139 -25.05 -9.73 -2.05
N ALA A 140 -24.49 -8.65 -2.58
CA ALA A 140 -23.92 -8.63 -3.93
C ALA A 140 -22.73 -9.59 -4.11
N ALA A 141 -21.99 -9.88 -3.04
CA ALA A 141 -20.89 -10.85 -3.11
C ALA A 141 -21.40 -12.29 -3.26
N ASP A 142 -22.62 -12.58 -2.81
CA ASP A 142 -23.27 -13.90 -2.88
C ASP A 142 -24.03 -14.12 -4.21
N GLU A 143 -24.24 -13.05 -4.98
CA GLU A 143 -24.92 -13.11 -6.27
C GLU A 143 -24.09 -13.79 -7.38
N PRO A 144 -24.73 -14.40 -8.38
CA PRO A 144 -24.05 -14.86 -9.59
C PRO A 144 -23.25 -13.72 -10.25
N GLY A 145 -21.99 -14.00 -10.59
CA GLY A 145 -21.07 -12.96 -11.07
C GLY A 145 -20.34 -12.20 -9.96
N GLY A 146 -20.58 -12.51 -8.69
CA GLY A 146 -19.86 -11.98 -7.53
C GLY A 146 -20.00 -10.47 -7.35
N LEU A 147 -19.04 -9.87 -6.65
CA LEU A 147 -19.10 -8.44 -6.33
C LEU A 147 -18.84 -7.58 -7.57
N THR A 148 -19.92 -7.07 -8.16
CA THR A 148 -19.92 -6.07 -9.25
C THR A 148 -20.68 -4.82 -8.80
N LEU A 149 -20.42 -3.66 -9.43
CA LEU A 149 -21.20 -2.45 -9.13
C LEU A 149 -22.70 -2.67 -9.43
N LEU A 150 -23.03 -3.38 -10.51
CA LEU A 150 -24.41 -3.70 -10.83
C LEU A 150 -25.09 -4.56 -9.75
N ASN A 151 -24.41 -5.60 -9.26
CA ASN A 151 -24.95 -6.45 -8.19
C ASN A 151 -25.11 -5.68 -6.88
N ILE A 152 -24.22 -4.75 -6.56
CA ILE A 152 -24.35 -3.86 -5.38
C ILE A 152 -25.60 -2.99 -5.51
N LEU A 153 -25.80 -2.37 -6.67
CA LEU A 153 -26.97 -1.53 -6.95
C LEU A 153 -28.28 -2.34 -6.84
N ARG A 154 -28.31 -3.55 -7.39
CA ARG A 154 -29.46 -4.47 -7.33
C ARG A 154 -29.77 -4.95 -5.91
N SER A 155 -28.73 -5.26 -5.14
CA SER A 155 -28.85 -5.80 -3.77
C SER A 155 -29.09 -4.72 -2.72
N TYR A 156 -29.22 -3.45 -3.13
CA TYR A 156 -29.44 -2.36 -2.21
C TYR A 156 -30.84 -2.46 -1.57
N PRO A 157 -30.95 -2.45 -0.22
CA PRO A 157 -32.18 -2.86 0.47
C PRO A 157 -33.34 -1.86 0.38
N ASN A 158 -33.09 -0.60 0.02
CA ASN A 158 -34.12 0.43 -0.09
C ASN A 158 -34.64 0.55 -1.52
N SER A 159 -35.91 0.94 -1.69
CA SER A 159 -36.52 1.11 -3.02
C SER A 159 -35.95 2.27 -3.85
N SER A 160 -35.12 3.12 -3.25
CA SER A 160 -34.38 4.16 -3.97
C SER A 160 -33.00 4.41 -3.36
N ILE A 161 -32.03 4.72 -4.22
CA ILE A 161 -30.68 5.18 -3.84
C ILE A 161 -30.61 6.67 -4.15
N ASN A 162 -30.44 7.55 -3.17
CA ASN A 162 -30.32 8.99 -3.42
C ASN A 162 -28.85 9.41 -3.28
N ILE A 163 -28.24 9.81 -4.38
CA ILE A 163 -26.86 10.28 -4.46
C ILE A 163 -26.84 11.80 -4.28
N ASP A 164 -26.04 12.24 -3.32
CA ASP A 164 -25.66 13.64 -3.16
C ASP A 164 -24.58 13.97 -4.19
N LEU A 165 -24.97 14.69 -5.25
CA LEU A 165 -24.03 15.08 -6.30
C LEU A 165 -23.03 16.11 -5.79
N ALA A 166 -23.41 17.01 -4.88
CA ALA A 166 -22.49 18.00 -4.33
C ALA A 166 -21.38 17.32 -3.53
N ARG A 167 -21.74 16.35 -2.67
CA ARG A 167 -20.75 15.55 -1.93
C ARG A 167 -19.90 14.68 -2.85
N THR A 168 -20.50 14.06 -3.86
CA THR A 168 -19.75 13.29 -4.87
C THR A 168 -18.73 14.15 -5.61
N LEU A 169 -19.09 15.36 -6.04
CA LEU A 169 -18.17 16.28 -6.71
C LEU A 169 -17.03 16.73 -5.80
N GLN A 170 -17.30 16.98 -4.52
CA GLN A 170 -16.27 17.32 -3.53
C GLN A 170 -15.25 16.18 -3.37
N ILE A 171 -15.72 14.94 -3.24
CA ILE A 171 -14.88 13.74 -3.16
C ILE A 171 -14.03 13.58 -4.43
N SER A 172 -14.63 13.74 -5.61
CA SER A 172 -13.93 13.65 -6.88
C SER A 172 -12.80 14.69 -6.99
N ALA A 173 -13.06 15.93 -6.60
CA ALA A 173 -12.05 17.00 -6.58
C ALA A 173 -10.90 16.68 -5.61
N GLU A 174 -11.19 16.06 -4.47
CA GLU A 174 -10.19 15.67 -3.48
C GLU A 174 -9.29 14.53 -4.00
N LEU A 175 -9.89 13.48 -4.57
CA LEU A 175 -9.16 12.36 -5.18
C LEU A 175 -8.30 12.83 -6.35
N GLU A 176 -8.85 13.71 -7.20
CA GLU A 176 -8.12 14.31 -8.30
C GLU A 176 -6.92 15.11 -7.80
N ARG A 177 -7.08 15.90 -6.74
CA ARG A 177 -5.97 16.63 -6.12
C ARG A 177 -4.89 15.67 -5.63
N LEU A 178 -5.25 14.59 -4.93
CA LEU A 178 -4.31 13.57 -4.45
C LEU A 178 -3.53 12.93 -5.60
N VAL A 179 -4.21 12.53 -6.67
CA VAL A 179 -3.60 11.93 -7.86
C VAL A 179 -2.69 12.93 -8.57
N ASN A 180 -3.15 14.16 -8.82
CA ASN A 180 -2.38 15.17 -9.52
C ASN A 180 -1.13 15.59 -8.75
N GLN A 181 -1.25 15.80 -7.44
CA GLN A 181 -0.10 16.10 -6.58
C GLN A 181 0.92 14.96 -6.55
N THR A 182 0.43 13.72 -6.48
CA THR A 182 1.30 12.54 -6.51
C THR A 182 2.03 12.43 -7.85
N ASN A 183 1.32 12.59 -8.97
CA ASN A 183 1.92 12.57 -10.31
C ASN A 183 2.99 13.66 -10.50
N LYS A 184 2.74 14.88 -10.02
CA LYS A 184 3.73 15.97 -10.05
C LYS A 184 4.99 15.61 -9.26
N ALA A 185 4.83 15.06 -8.06
CA ALA A 185 5.95 14.67 -7.21
C ALA A 185 6.75 13.50 -7.83
N VAL A 186 6.06 12.50 -8.36
CA VAL A 186 6.67 11.38 -9.11
C VAL A 186 7.48 11.89 -10.29
N ALA A 187 6.90 12.79 -11.11
CA ALA A 187 7.59 13.37 -12.26
C ALA A 187 8.82 14.18 -11.85
N ALA A 188 8.76 14.91 -10.74
CA ALA A 188 9.91 15.66 -10.23
C ALA A 188 11.06 14.75 -9.77
N VAL A 189 10.75 13.62 -9.11
CA VAL A 189 11.75 12.61 -8.75
C VAL A 189 12.40 12.01 -10.01
N SER A 190 11.61 11.67 -11.03
CA SER A 190 12.12 11.14 -12.29
C SER A 190 13.03 12.15 -13.00
N ALA A 191 12.58 13.40 -13.13
CA ALA A 191 13.38 14.47 -13.76
C ALA A 191 14.70 14.74 -13.03
N LYS A 192 14.67 14.72 -11.69
CA LYS A 192 15.89 14.88 -10.88
C LYS A 192 16.84 13.70 -11.07
N SER A 193 16.33 12.47 -11.04
CA SER A 193 17.12 11.26 -11.29
C SER A 193 17.75 11.27 -12.69
N ASP A 194 17.02 11.71 -13.71
CA ASP A 194 17.55 11.83 -15.08
C ASP A 194 18.68 12.85 -15.16
N THR A 195 18.54 13.97 -14.46
CA THR A 195 19.57 15.01 -14.36
C THR A 195 20.82 14.48 -13.65
N GLU A 196 20.65 13.81 -12.51
CA GLU A 196 21.75 13.17 -11.77
C GLU A 196 22.45 12.09 -12.60
N ALA A 197 21.68 11.28 -13.33
CA ALA A 197 22.21 10.24 -14.21
C ALA A 197 23.00 10.79 -15.41
N ALA A 198 22.61 11.95 -15.94
CA ALA A 198 23.33 12.61 -17.05
C ALA A 198 24.70 13.16 -16.61
N ILE A 199 24.84 13.58 -15.36
CA ILE A 199 26.08 14.09 -14.79
C ILE A 199 27.03 12.94 -14.41
N GLN A 200 26.48 11.81 -13.98
CA GLN A 200 27.25 10.61 -13.61
C GLN A 200 27.78 9.91 -14.86
N THR A 201 29.11 9.76 -14.98
CA THR A 201 29.75 9.21 -16.18
C THR A 201 29.34 7.74 -16.43
N SER A 202 28.68 7.49 -17.57
CA SER A 202 28.18 6.15 -17.98
C SER A 202 29.29 5.10 -18.16
N ALA A 203 30.54 5.53 -18.39
CA ALA A 203 31.70 4.65 -18.52
C ALA A 203 31.97 3.78 -17.28
N ASN A 204 31.60 4.25 -16.08
CA ASN A 204 31.78 3.46 -14.85
C ASN A 204 30.66 2.43 -14.64
N VAL A 205 29.44 2.70 -15.14
CA VAL A 205 28.28 1.82 -14.98
C VAL A 205 28.32 0.65 -15.96
N ASN A 206 28.72 0.90 -17.22
CA ASN A 206 28.77 -0.12 -18.27
C ASN A 206 29.78 -1.25 -17.98
N ASN A 207 30.77 -0.99 -17.11
CA ASN A 207 31.79 -1.95 -16.72
C ASN A 207 31.45 -2.71 -15.43
N LEU A 208 30.31 -2.41 -14.79
CA LEU A 208 29.92 -3.10 -13.56
C LEU A 208 29.47 -4.53 -13.86
N PRO A 209 29.93 -5.52 -13.08
CA PRO A 209 29.38 -6.87 -13.13
C PRO A 209 27.87 -6.89 -12.97
N THR A 210 27.19 -7.68 -13.80
CA THR A 210 25.74 -7.86 -13.73
C THR A 210 25.34 -8.60 -12.45
N LEU A 211 24.35 -8.07 -11.73
CA LEU A 211 23.85 -8.63 -10.47
C LEU A 211 22.57 -9.46 -10.63
N ASN A 212 22.10 -9.69 -11.87
CA ASN A 212 20.84 -10.41 -12.13
C ASN A 212 20.94 -11.93 -11.94
N ARG A 213 22.15 -12.47 -11.76
CA ARG A 213 22.40 -13.90 -11.53
C ARG A 213 22.39 -14.21 -10.04
N ARG A 214 22.25 -15.50 -9.70
CA ARG A 214 22.48 -15.98 -8.33
C ARG A 214 23.97 -15.83 -7.99
N GLY A 215 24.26 -15.55 -6.72
CA GLY A 215 25.61 -15.53 -6.20
C GLY A 215 26.20 -16.94 -6.06
N LYS A 216 27.42 -17.02 -5.51
CA LYS A 216 28.22 -18.25 -5.45
C LYS A 216 27.80 -19.26 -4.38
N PHE A 217 26.99 -18.85 -3.40
CA PHE A 217 26.59 -19.72 -2.29
C PHE A 217 25.22 -20.35 -2.52
N ILE A 218 25.00 -21.51 -1.90
CA ILE A 218 23.72 -22.21 -1.87
C ILE A 218 22.99 -21.82 -0.59
N ALA A 219 21.73 -21.41 -0.73
CA ALA A 219 20.87 -21.07 0.39
C ALA A 219 20.28 -22.33 1.04
N LYS A 220 20.48 -22.52 2.35
CA LYS A 220 19.80 -23.53 3.15
C LYS A 220 18.78 -22.87 4.06
N LYS A 221 17.50 -23.12 3.80
CA LYS A 221 16.39 -22.67 4.65
C LYS A 221 16.19 -23.62 5.83
N GLN A 222 15.92 -23.06 7.00
CA GLN A 222 15.32 -23.73 8.15
C GLN A 222 14.25 -22.82 8.77
N THR A 223 13.26 -23.40 9.46
CA THR A 223 12.22 -22.64 10.14
C THR A 223 12.33 -22.91 11.64
N LEU A 224 12.53 -21.85 12.43
CA LEU A 224 12.58 -21.93 13.88
C LEU A 224 11.33 -21.30 14.50
N LYS A 225 11.01 -21.70 15.73
CA LYS A 225 9.95 -21.11 16.55
C LYS A 225 10.57 -20.57 17.82
N PHE A 226 10.45 -19.26 18.04
CA PHE A 226 10.92 -18.61 19.27
C PHE A 226 9.71 -18.20 20.10
N PHE A 227 9.68 -18.60 21.37
CA PHE A 227 8.61 -18.20 22.28
C PHE A 227 9.08 -17.11 23.22
N ASP A 228 8.54 -15.90 23.04
CA ASP A 228 8.73 -14.78 23.95
C ASP A 228 7.76 -14.92 25.11
N VAL A 229 8.23 -15.54 26.20
CA VAL A 229 7.44 -15.80 27.42
C VAL A 229 6.91 -14.51 28.04
N ILE A 230 7.68 -13.42 27.98
CA ILE A 230 7.32 -12.13 28.60
C ILE A 230 6.13 -11.51 27.86
N ARG A 231 6.11 -11.59 26.53
CA ARG A 231 5.02 -11.04 25.71
C ARG A 231 3.95 -12.06 25.33
N GLY A 232 4.13 -13.34 25.67
CA GLY A 232 3.23 -14.42 25.28
C GLY A 232 3.16 -14.66 23.78
N ARG A 233 4.26 -14.43 23.05
CA ARG A 233 4.28 -14.44 21.57
C ARG A 233 5.10 -15.58 21.01
N LEU A 234 4.49 -16.38 20.12
CA LEU A 234 5.18 -17.41 19.35
C LEU A 234 5.60 -16.89 17.98
N LEU A 235 6.89 -16.70 17.76
CA LEU A 235 7.47 -16.14 16.54
C LEU A 235 8.01 -17.26 15.65
N THR A 236 7.26 -17.61 14.60
CA THR A 236 7.74 -18.54 13.56
C THR A 236 8.62 -17.77 12.59
N THR A 237 9.87 -18.20 12.40
CA THR A 237 10.89 -17.45 11.67
C THR A 237 11.60 -18.34 10.68
N ASP A 238 11.60 -17.95 9.41
CA ASP A 238 12.42 -18.60 8.40
C ASP A 238 13.84 -18.02 8.43
N ILE A 239 14.84 -18.89 8.43
CA ILE A 239 16.25 -18.51 8.42
C ILE A 239 16.94 -19.19 7.23
N TYR A 240 17.59 -18.39 6.41
CA TYR A 240 18.34 -18.81 5.25
C TYR A 240 19.82 -18.61 5.56
N LEU A 241 20.59 -19.69 5.52
CA LEU A 241 22.03 -19.66 5.75
C LEU A 241 22.78 -19.97 4.45
N PRO A 242 23.80 -19.20 4.08
CA PRO A 242 24.69 -19.55 2.98
C PRO A 242 25.51 -20.79 3.36
N ASN A 243 25.88 -21.63 2.41
CA ASN A 243 26.74 -22.80 2.65
C ASN A 243 28.23 -22.43 2.84
N ILE A 244 28.51 -21.45 3.71
CA ILE A 244 29.85 -21.01 4.12
C ILE A 244 30.00 -21.16 5.64
N ARG A 245 31.23 -21.44 6.10
CA ARG A 245 31.55 -21.64 7.53
C ARG A 245 31.90 -20.35 8.27
N SER A 246 32.36 -19.31 7.58
CA SER A 246 32.69 -18.03 8.22
C SER A 246 31.44 -17.30 8.69
N SER A 247 31.63 -16.43 9.69
CA SER A 247 30.59 -15.50 10.12
C SER A 247 30.16 -14.59 8.98
N VAL A 248 28.85 -14.39 8.82
CA VAL A 248 28.26 -13.53 7.77
C VAL A 248 27.30 -12.50 8.37
N PRO A 249 27.18 -11.30 7.77
CA PRO A 249 26.19 -10.32 8.20
C PRO A 249 24.76 -10.84 8.05
N VAL A 250 23.86 -10.29 8.86
CA VAL A 250 22.46 -10.75 8.95
C VAL A 250 21.53 -9.72 8.31
N ILE A 251 20.62 -10.17 7.44
CA ILE A 251 19.55 -9.34 6.91
C ILE A 251 18.22 -9.82 7.45
N VAL A 252 17.47 -8.93 8.10
CA VAL A 252 16.08 -9.20 8.50
C VAL A 252 15.15 -8.72 7.40
N ILE A 253 14.15 -9.52 7.03
CA ILE A 253 13.09 -9.12 6.09
C ILE A 253 11.75 -9.11 6.84
N SER A 254 11.15 -7.94 7.01
CA SER A 254 9.86 -7.77 7.68
C SER A 254 8.73 -7.52 6.66
N HIS A 255 7.66 -8.31 6.76
CA HIS A 255 6.58 -8.36 5.77
C HIS A 255 5.54 -7.21 5.91
N GLY A 256 4.62 -7.07 4.96
CA GLY A 256 3.48 -6.16 5.08
C GLY A 256 2.31 -6.79 5.86
N ILE A 257 1.24 -6.03 6.11
CA ILE A 257 0.02 -6.59 6.71
C ILE A 257 -0.53 -7.70 5.82
N GLY A 258 -0.93 -8.83 6.42
CA GLY A 258 -1.57 -9.93 5.72
C GLY A 258 -0.66 -10.72 4.78
N THR A 259 0.66 -10.57 4.94
CA THR A 259 1.67 -11.36 4.23
C THR A 259 2.55 -12.09 5.24
N ASP A 260 3.44 -12.96 4.77
CA ASP A 260 4.33 -13.73 5.62
C ASP A 260 5.69 -13.98 4.96
N SER A 261 6.54 -14.76 5.64
CA SER A 261 7.90 -15.07 5.24
C SER A 261 8.00 -15.70 3.85
N SER A 262 6.96 -16.40 3.39
CA SER A 262 6.96 -17.04 2.08
C SER A 262 6.94 -16.04 0.93
N ASN A 263 6.29 -14.88 1.11
CA ASN A 263 6.21 -13.84 0.08
C ASN A 263 7.57 -13.20 -0.25
N PHE A 264 8.53 -13.27 0.66
CA PHE A 264 9.87 -12.69 0.47
C PHE A 264 10.96 -13.73 0.22
N ARG A 265 10.59 -14.99 -0.05
CA ARG A 265 11.54 -16.05 -0.38
C ARG A 265 12.43 -15.67 -1.56
N TYR A 266 11.89 -15.00 -2.57
CA TYR A 266 12.66 -14.60 -3.77
C TYR A 266 13.87 -13.73 -3.42
N LEU A 267 13.73 -12.86 -2.42
CA LEU A 267 14.77 -11.94 -1.97
C LEU A 267 15.69 -12.63 -0.96
N ALA A 268 15.13 -13.40 -0.04
CA ALA A 268 15.91 -14.16 0.95
C ALA A 268 16.86 -15.15 0.28
N ASP A 269 16.36 -15.96 -0.67
CA ASP A 269 17.20 -16.90 -1.43
C ASP A 269 18.30 -16.15 -2.20
N TYR A 270 17.97 -15.02 -2.83
CA TYR A 270 18.93 -14.22 -3.59
C TYR A 270 20.05 -13.65 -2.71
N LEU A 271 19.71 -12.91 -1.64
CA LEU A 271 20.71 -12.32 -0.74
C LEU A 271 21.58 -13.40 -0.08
N THR A 272 20.99 -14.54 0.26
CA THR A 272 21.74 -15.68 0.82
C THR A 272 22.80 -16.19 -0.14
N THR A 273 22.51 -16.26 -1.44
CA THR A 273 23.51 -16.69 -2.45
C THR A 273 24.71 -15.74 -2.56
N TYR A 274 24.59 -14.51 -2.05
CA TYR A 274 25.64 -13.50 -1.99
C TYR A 274 26.36 -13.41 -0.63
N GLY A 275 26.06 -14.34 0.28
CA GLY A 275 26.82 -14.49 1.54
C GLY A 275 26.23 -13.71 2.71
N PHE A 276 24.93 -13.41 2.69
CA PHE A 276 24.20 -12.95 3.88
C PHE A 276 23.48 -14.12 4.54
N ALA A 277 23.37 -14.12 5.86
CA ALA A 277 22.31 -14.87 6.53
C ALA A 277 21.03 -14.04 6.48
N VAL A 278 19.89 -14.64 6.13
CA VAL A 278 18.61 -13.92 6.02
C VAL A 278 17.61 -14.47 7.01
N VAL A 279 16.99 -13.60 7.80
CA VAL A 279 16.02 -13.90 8.84
C VAL A 279 14.68 -13.27 8.46
N VAL A 280 13.64 -14.07 8.32
CA VAL A 280 12.31 -13.62 7.87
C VAL A 280 11.27 -14.00 8.93
N PRO A 281 11.02 -13.14 9.91
CA PRO A 281 10.01 -13.37 10.94
C PRO A 281 8.59 -13.29 10.37
N ASN A 282 7.69 -14.12 10.91
CA ASN A 282 6.25 -13.90 10.84
C ASN A 282 5.80 -13.20 12.13
N HIS A 283 5.07 -12.09 11.99
CA HIS A 283 4.61 -11.27 13.09
C HIS A 283 3.15 -11.60 13.46
N PRO A 284 2.90 -12.30 14.59
CA PRO A 284 1.55 -12.64 15.01
C PRO A 284 0.72 -11.38 15.26
N GLY A 285 -0.48 -11.32 14.70
CA GLY A 285 -1.35 -10.15 14.78
C GLY A 285 -1.30 -9.24 13.57
N SER A 286 -0.43 -9.49 12.59
CA SER A 286 -0.41 -8.78 11.29
C SER A 286 0.03 -9.64 10.10
N ASP A 287 0.26 -10.94 10.29
CA ASP A 287 0.67 -11.88 9.24
C ASP A 287 -0.53 -12.53 8.49
N THR A 288 -0.24 -13.45 7.57
CA THR A 288 -1.29 -14.22 6.86
C THR A 288 -2.25 -14.95 7.82
N LYS A 289 -1.79 -15.41 8.99
CA LYS A 289 -2.65 -16.06 9.99
C LYS A 289 -3.63 -15.08 10.62
N GLN A 290 -3.25 -13.81 10.77
CA GLN A 290 -4.18 -12.76 11.20
C GLN A 290 -5.33 -12.62 10.21
N ILE A 291 -5.06 -12.61 8.91
CA ILE A 291 -6.11 -12.54 7.88
C ILE A 291 -6.98 -13.80 7.90
N GLN A 292 -6.39 -14.98 8.04
CA GLN A 292 -7.17 -16.22 8.20
C GLN A 292 -8.07 -16.19 9.44
N SER A 293 -7.58 -15.62 10.55
CA SER A 293 -8.34 -15.45 11.79
C SER A 293 -9.46 -14.42 11.63
N LEU A 294 -9.25 -13.37 10.85
CA LEU A 294 -10.32 -12.43 10.48
C LEU A 294 -11.40 -13.14 9.66
N LEU A 295 -11.00 -13.89 8.63
CA LEU A 295 -11.93 -14.57 7.73
C LEU A 295 -12.76 -15.66 8.44
N ASN A 296 -12.20 -16.33 9.45
CA ASN A 296 -12.91 -17.34 10.24
C ASN A 296 -13.65 -16.76 11.47
N GLY A 297 -13.58 -15.43 11.68
CA GLY A 297 -14.26 -14.74 12.79
C GLY A 297 -13.58 -14.84 14.17
N SER A 298 -12.37 -15.41 14.25
CA SER A 298 -11.59 -15.46 15.51
C SER A 298 -10.78 -14.18 15.76
N ALA A 299 -10.70 -13.28 14.79
CA ALA A 299 -10.18 -11.93 14.95
C ALA A 299 -11.12 -10.91 14.31
N SER A 300 -11.07 -9.67 14.79
CA SER A 300 -11.94 -8.57 14.33
C SER A 300 -11.24 -7.54 13.45
N GLU A 301 -9.92 -7.66 13.25
CA GLU A 301 -9.08 -6.63 12.62
C GLU A 301 -8.06 -7.23 11.64
N ILE A 302 -7.68 -6.47 10.60
CA ILE A 302 -6.64 -6.90 9.64
C ILE A 302 -5.23 -6.90 10.25
N ALA A 303 -5.02 -6.06 11.27
CA ALA A 303 -3.80 -5.97 12.05
C ALA A 303 -4.13 -5.45 13.45
N GLN A 304 -3.45 -5.96 14.47
CA GLN A 304 -3.59 -5.48 15.84
C GLN A 304 -2.82 -4.16 16.03
N PRO A 305 -3.37 -3.15 16.73
CA PRO A 305 -2.67 -1.88 16.98
C PRO A 305 -1.31 -2.07 17.65
N GLU A 306 -1.18 -3.06 18.55
CA GLU A 306 0.05 -3.37 19.29
C GLU A 306 1.23 -3.69 18.38
N GLU A 307 0.98 -4.01 17.11
CA GLU A 307 2.00 -4.31 16.13
C GLU A 307 2.93 -3.12 15.83
N PHE A 308 2.51 -1.87 16.08
CA PHE A 308 3.43 -0.72 16.04
C PHE A 308 4.59 -0.89 17.04
N ILE A 309 4.35 -1.54 18.18
CA ILE A 309 5.34 -1.79 19.22
C ILE A 309 5.92 -3.20 19.12
N ASN A 310 5.08 -4.20 18.83
CA ASN A 310 5.45 -5.60 18.86
C ASN A 310 6.38 -5.97 17.71
N ARG A 311 6.19 -5.43 16.50
CA ARG A 311 6.97 -5.85 15.34
C ARG A 311 8.45 -5.49 15.45
N PRO A 312 8.85 -4.26 15.85
CA PRO A 312 10.24 -3.97 16.18
C PRO A 312 10.76 -4.87 17.31
N LYS A 313 9.99 -5.05 18.39
CA LYS A 313 10.39 -5.91 19.51
C LYS A 313 10.55 -7.38 19.13
N ASP A 314 9.75 -7.90 18.20
CA ASP A 314 9.87 -9.26 17.67
C ASP A 314 11.22 -9.43 16.97
N VAL A 315 11.62 -8.45 16.15
CA VAL A 315 12.93 -8.48 15.49
C VAL A 315 14.06 -8.46 16.52
N LYS A 316 14.01 -7.54 17.50
CA LYS A 316 15.01 -7.45 18.57
C LYS A 316 15.14 -8.77 19.33
N PHE A 317 14.01 -9.34 19.76
CA PHE A 317 13.97 -10.60 20.48
C PHE A 317 14.54 -11.75 19.65
N ILE A 318 14.19 -11.86 18.37
CA ILE A 318 14.72 -12.91 17.49
C ILE A 318 16.23 -12.78 17.35
N LEU A 319 16.75 -11.56 17.14
CA LEU A 319 18.20 -11.33 17.08
C LEU A 319 18.90 -11.73 18.39
N ASP A 320 18.29 -11.44 19.56
CA ASP A 320 18.83 -11.87 20.86
C ASP A 320 18.84 -13.40 21.02
N GLN A 321 17.82 -14.10 20.53
CA GLN A 321 17.80 -15.57 20.52
C GLN A 321 18.83 -16.14 19.56
N LEU A 322 19.01 -15.52 18.38
CA LEU A 322 20.05 -15.91 17.44
C LEU A 322 21.46 -15.67 18.01
N GLU A 323 21.68 -14.65 18.84
CA GLU A 323 22.96 -14.45 19.52
C GLU A 323 23.29 -15.59 20.47
N LYS A 324 22.28 -16.15 21.15
CA LYS A 324 22.44 -17.33 22.00
C LYS A 324 22.75 -18.56 21.15
N LEU A 325 21.96 -18.83 20.11
CA LEU A 325 22.18 -19.97 19.21
C LEU A 325 23.55 -19.91 18.51
N ASN A 326 24.00 -18.71 18.11
CA ASN A 326 25.29 -18.49 17.48
C ASN A 326 26.48 -18.82 18.41
N LYS A 327 26.27 -18.93 19.73
CA LYS A 327 27.28 -19.36 20.69
C LYS A 327 27.29 -20.87 20.91
N THR A 328 26.12 -21.51 20.90
CA THR A 328 25.96 -22.86 21.47
C THR A 328 25.42 -23.92 20.51
N ASP A 329 24.80 -23.55 19.40
CA ASP A 329 24.08 -24.49 18.53
C ASP A 329 24.83 -24.78 17.22
N SER A 330 25.06 -26.07 16.92
CA SER A 330 25.94 -26.56 15.86
C SER A 330 25.68 -26.02 14.44
N PRO A 331 24.43 -25.78 13.95
CA PRO A 331 24.21 -25.24 12.62
C PRO A 331 24.41 -23.71 12.53
N PHE A 332 24.46 -23.01 13.68
CA PHE A 332 24.63 -21.56 13.76
C PHE A 332 25.95 -21.11 14.36
N GLN A 333 26.65 -22.00 15.08
CA GLN A 333 27.80 -21.67 15.91
C GLN A 333 28.86 -20.88 15.13
N GLN A 334 29.07 -19.61 15.54
CA GLN A 334 30.02 -18.66 14.96
C GLN A 334 29.77 -18.33 13.47
N ARG A 335 28.54 -18.48 12.98
CA ARG A 335 28.18 -18.24 11.58
C ARG A 335 27.45 -16.92 11.35
N LEU A 336 26.98 -16.26 12.39
CA LEU A 336 26.21 -15.02 12.29
C LEU A 336 26.99 -13.84 12.89
N ASP A 337 27.17 -12.78 12.11
CA ASP A 337 27.59 -11.47 12.61
C ASP A 337 26.33 -10.65 12.94
N LEU A 338 25.87 -10.82 14.18
CA LEU A 338 24.68 -10.14 14.69
C LEU A 338 24.96 -8.69 15.10
N GLN A 339 26.18 -8.18 14.93
CA GLN A 339 26.50 -6.76 15.10
C GLN A 339 26.43 -5.99 13.77
N GLN A 340 26.34 -6.70 12.64
CA GLN A 340 26.16 -6.13 11.31
C GLN A 340 24.81 -6.59 10.74
N VAL A 341 23.73 -5.93 11.16
CA VAL A 341 22.35 -6.25 10.74
C VAL A 341 21.82 -5.24 9.73
N GLY A 342 21.29 -5.72 8.60
CA GLY A 342 20.44 -4.92 7.70
C GLY A 342 18.97 -5.26 7.91
N VAL A 343 18.05 -4.32 7.67
CA VAL A 343 16.61 -4.59 7.70
C VAL A 343 15.96 -4.15 6.40
N PHE A 344 15.33 -5.08 5.70
CA PHE A 344 14.40 -4.81 4.61
C PHE A 344 12.98 -4.89 5.17
N GLY A 345 12.12 -3.95 4.80
CA GLY A 345 10.73 -3.94 5.22
C GLY A 345 9.79 -3.47 4.11
N GLN A 346 8.66 -4.16 3.92
CA GLN A 346 7.60 -3.74 3.00
C GLN A 346 6.37 -3.25 3.77
N SER A 347 5.77 -2.13 3.37
CA SER A 347 4.58 -1.55 3.99
C SER A 347 4.76 -1.35 5.50
N PHE A 348 3.96 -2.01 6.33
CA PHE A 348 4.12 -1.98 7.78
C PHE A 348 5.46 -2.59 8.27
N GLY A 349 6.08 -3.47 7.48
CA GLY A 349 7.46 -3.90 7.67
C GLY A 349 8.46 -2.78 7.37
N GLY A 350 8.15 -1.87 6.44
CA GLY A 350 8.94 -0.66 6.16
C GLY A 350 8.91 0.33 7.33
N TYR A 351 7.75 0.50 7.96
CA TYR A 351 7.64 1.15 9.28
C TYR A 351 8.54 0.47 10.31
N THR A 352 8.45 -0.86 10.41
CA THR A 352 9.23 -1.66 11.38
C THR A 352 10.73 -1.44 11.20
N ALA A 353 11.21 -1.42 9.95
CA ALA A 353 12.59 -1.14 9.60
C ALA A 353 13.02 0.27 10.03
N LEU A 354 12.21 1.30 9.76
CA LEU A 354 12.50 2.68 10.15
C LEU A 354 12.49 2.86 11.68
N ALA A 355 11.56 2.22 12.40
CA ALA A 355 11.52 2.23 13.87
C ALA A 355 12.79 1.62 14.46
N LEU A 356 13.23 0.46 13.94
CA LEU A 356 14.49 -0.18 14.33
C LEU A 356 15.72 0.68 14.01
N ALA A 357 15.65 1.50 12.97
CA ALA A 357 16.68 2.47 12.59
C ALA A 357 16.69 3.77 13.44
N GLY A 358 15.74 3.91 14.36
CA GLY A 358 15.68 5.03 15.30
C GLY A 358 14.64 6.09 14.98
N ALA A 359 13.75 5.87 14.01
CA ALA A 359 12.60 6.74 13.82
C ALA A 359 11.67 6.67 15.03
N LYS A 360 11.46 7.80 15.71
CA LYS A 360 10.58 7.86 16.89
C LYS A 360 9.14 8.12 16.50
N ILE A 361 8.23 7.44 17.17
CA ILE A 361 6.80 7.71 17.06
C ILE A 361 6.54 9.15 17.55
N ASN A 362 5.77 9.92 16.79
CA ASN A 362 5.42 11.30 17.11
C ASN A 362 3.93 11.40 17.47
N LEU A 363 3.62 11.30 18.76
CA LEU A 363 2.23 11.37 19.25
C LEU A 363 1.58 12.71 18.96
N GLU A 364 2.29 13.83 19.12
CA GLU A 364 1.73 15.15 18.83
C GLU A 364 1.26 15.25 17.36
N LYS A 365 2.06 14.71 16.44
CA LYS A 365 1.72 14.68 15.02
C LYS A 365 0.55 13.75 14.73
N ILE A 366 0.48 12.60 15.40
CA ILE A 366 -0.63 11.64 15.31
C ILE A 366 -1.90 12.30 15.81
N ASP A 367 -1.91 12.85 17.02
CA ASP A 367 -3.09 13.49 17.61
C ASP A 367 -3.62 14.63 16.75
N LYS A 368 -2.70 15.42 16.17
CA LYS A 368 -3.06 16.47 15.23
C LYS A 368 -3.67 15.92 13.94
N ASN A 369 -3.11 14.86 13.36
CA ASN A 369 -3.54 14.33 12.06
C ASN A 369 -4.72 13.33 12.15
N CYS A 370 -4.98 12.77 13.33
CA CYS A 370 -6.00 11.75 13.59
C CYS A 370 -7.26 12.33 14.24
N ASN A 371 -7.44 13.65 14.19
CA ASN A 371 -8.66 14.30 14.66
C ASN A 371 -9.86 13.93 13.77
N GLN A 372 -11.07 14.02 14.33
CA GLN A 372 -12.31 13.62 13.68
C GLN A 372 -12.60 14.39 12.38
N GLU A 373 -12.20 15.67 12.27
CA GLU A 373 -12.44 16.48 11.07
C GLU A 373 -11.56 16.00 9.91
N THR A 374 -10.26 15.81 10.16
CA THR A 374 -9.31 15.29 9.16
C THR A 374 -9.69 13.88 8.71
N LEU A 375 -10.11 13.01 9.64
CA LEU A 375 -10.54 11.66 9.31
C LEU A 375 -11.86 11.62 8.52
N LYS A 376 -12.76 12.59 8.73
CA LYS A 376 -14.00 12.69 7.92
C LYS A 376 -13.75 13.09 6.48
N GLU A 377 -12.63 13.76 6.20
CA GLU A 377 -12.34 14.28 4.87
C GLU A 377 -11.35 13.40 4.10
N THR A 378 -10.38 12.80 4.77
CA THR A 378 -9.30 12.07 4.09
C THR A 378 -9.75 10.83 3.28
N TRP A 379 -9.14 10.66 2.11
CA TRP A 379 -9.12 9.40 1.35
C TRP A 379 -7.80 8.64 1.44
N ASN A 380 -6.86 9.12 2.26
CA ASN A 380 -5.59 8.44 2.46
C ASN A 380 -5.75 7.28 3.44
N MET A 381 -5.87 6.06 2.91
CA MET A 381 -6.04 4.84 3.71
C MET A 381 -4.87 4.59 4.68
N SER A 382 -3.65 4.99 4.31
CA SER A 382 -2.50 4.83 5.21
C SER A 382 -2.59 5.71 6.46
N LEU A 383 -3.27 6.86 6.40
CA LEU A 383 -3.49 7.70 7.57
C LEU A 383 -4.36 6.96 8.59
N LEU A 384 -5.41 6.28 8.12
CA LEU A 384 -6.30 5.50 8.97
C LEU A 384 -5.55 4.41 9.72
N LEU A 385 -4.69 3.68 9.00
CA LEU A 385 -3.86 2.64 9.60
C LEU A 385 -2.92 3.23 10.66
N GLN A 386 -2.31 4.38 10.38
CA GLN A 386 -1.44 5.07 11.34
C GLN A 386 -2.20 5.55 12.58
N CYS A 387 -3.44 6.03 12.43
CA CYS A 387 -4.26 6.51 13.53
C CYS A 387 -4.71 5.41 14.50
N ARG A 388 -4.68 4.14 14.08
CA ARG A 388 -4.98 3.01 14.97
C ARG A 388 -4.04 2.91 16.17
N ILE A 389 -2.87 3.56 16.11
CA ILE A 389 -2.00 3.67 17.28
C ILE A 389 -2.71 4.32 18.48
N GLN A 390 -3.73 5.15 18.27
CA GLN A 390 -4.53 5.75 19.35
C GLN A 390 -5.43 4.71 20.07
N GLU A 391 -5.63 3.53 19.48
CA GLU A 391 -6.33 2.40 20.11
C GLU A 391 -5.43 1.65 21.10
N LEU A 392 -4.12 1.91 21.12
CA LEU A 392 -3.18 1.21 21.98
C LEU A 392 -3.50 1.41 23.45
N GLN A 393 -3.79 0.30 24.13
CA GLN A 393 -3.81 0.24 25.58
C GLN A 393 -2.38 0.03 26.10
N VAL A 394 -1.60 1.10 26.08
CA VAL A 394 -0.20 1.02 26.52
C VAL A 394 -0.09 0.91 28.03
N LYS A 395 0.77 0.00 28.51
CA LYS A 395 1.11 -0.14 29.94
C LYS A 395 2.06 0.96 30.44
N GLN A 396 2.67 1.71 29.52
CA GLN A 396 3.60 2.81 29.76
C GLN A 396 3.52 3.81 28.60
N PRO A 397 3.87 5.10 28.79
CA PRO A 397 3.86 6.09 27.71
C PRO A 397 4.62 5.63 26.46
N ILE A 398 4.10 5.93 25.26
CA ILE A 398 4.65 5.40 24.00
C ILE A 398 6.10 5.83 23.79
N GLU A 399 6.46 7.03 24.25
CA GLU A 399 7.80 7.62 24.22
C GLU A 399 8.83 6.79 24.99
N GLN A 400 8.38 5.97 25.94
CA GLN A 400 9.25 5.09 26.72
C GLN A 400 9.54 3.75 26.02
N TYR A 401 8.88 3.44 24.90
CA TYR A 401 9.24 2.26 24.12
C TYR A 401 10.49 2.54 23.27
N ASN A 402 11.62 1.99 23.70
CA ASN A 402 12.83 1.97 22.89
C ASN A 402 12.72 0.93 21.75
N LEU A 403 12.27 1.39 20.58
CA LEU A 403 12.12 0.54 19.38
C LEU A 403 13.42 0.42 18.56
N TYR A 404 14.39 1.31 18.80
CA TYR A 404 15.69 1.31 18.13
C TYR A 404 16.51 0.05 18.47
N ASP A 405 17.30 -0.44 17.52
CA ASP A 405 18.28 -1.50 17.77
C ASP A 405 19.67 -1.14 17.21
N ALA A 406 20.67 -1.09 18.10
CA ALA A 406 22.02 -0.67 17.77
C ALA A 406 22.76 -1.62 16.80
N ARG A 407 22.28 -2.86 16.64
CA ARG A 407 22.83 -3.82 15.68
C ARG A 407 22.47 -3.46 14.23
N VAL A 408 21.38 -2.70 14.03
CA VAL A 408 20.88 -2.32 12.71
C VAL A 408 21.75 -1.23 12.09
N LYS A 409 22.44 -1.57 10.99
CA LYS A 409 23.41 -0.72 10.29
C LYS A 409 22.91 -0.14 8.98
N ALA A 410 21.82 -0.67 8.40
CA ALA A 410 21.20 -0.13 7.20
C ALA A 410 19.75 -0.60 7.07
N VAL A 411 18.87 0.23 6.52
CA VAL A 411 17.48 -0.15 6.29
C VAL A 411 16.98 0.16 4.89
N ILE A 412 16.17 -0.75 4.34
CA ILE A 412 15.39 -0.55 3.12
C ILE A 412 13.92 -0.57 3.52
N ALA A 413 13.22 0.54 3.27
CA ALA A 413 11.80 0.70 3.56
C ALA A 413 11.03 0.84 2.24
N VAL A 414 10.29 -0.20 1.87
CA VAL A 414 9.51 -0.28 0.63
C VAL A 414 8.06 0.04 0.88
N ASN A 415 7.54 1.07 0.21
CA ASN A 415 6.18 1.56 0.38
C ASN A 415 5.76 1.71 1.86
N PRO A 416 6.63 2.25 2.75
CA PRO A 416 6.35 2.31 4.18
C PRO A 416 5.18 3.24 4.48
N ILE A 417 4.57 3.08 5.65
CA ILE A 417 3.75 4.11 6.31
C ILE A 417 4.64 4.89 7.27
N THR A 418 4.69 6.22 7.15
CA THR A 418 5.68 7.06 7.84
C THR A 418 5.18 8.44 8.24
N SER A 419 4.23 9.01 7.50
CA SER A 419 4.01 10.46 7.48
C SER A 419 3.51 11.02 8.81
N SER A 420 2.52 10.37 9.40
CA SER A 420 1.88 10.79 10.65
C SER A 420 2.51 10.08 11.84
N ILE A 421 2.81 8.79 11.69
CA ILE A 421 3.35 7.94 12.75
C ILE A 421 4.71 8.42 13.26
N PHE A 422 5.62 8.84 12.37
CA PHE A 422 6.92 9.39 12.76
C PHE A 422 6.98 10.91 12.64
N GLY A 423 6.28 11.48 11.66
CA GLY A 423 6.40 12.90 11.33
C GLY A 423 7.82 13.30 10.91
N LYS A 424 8.00 14.60 10.66
CA LYS A 424 9.32 15.15 10.33
C LYS A 424 10.32 14.97 11.46
N THR A 425 9.91 15.20 12.71
CA THR A 425 10.81 15.12 13.87
C THR A 425 11.32 13.69 14.09
N GLY A 426 10.45 12.68 14.04
CA GLY A 426 10.83 11.29 14.22
C GLY A 426 11.76 10.76 13.13
N LEU A 427 11.48 11.06 11.85
CA LEU A 427 12.35 10.64 10.75
C LEU A 427 13.70 11.38 10.73
N ASN A 428 13.75 12.62 11.20
CA ASN A 428 14.97 13.41 11.28
C ASN A 428 15.99 12.84 12.29
N GLU A 429 15.55 12.00 13.23
CA GLU A 429 16.42 11.36 14.21
C GLU A 429 17.21 10.17 13.67
N ILE A 430 16.80 9.60 12.53
CA ILE A 430 17.46 8.41 11.96
C ILE A 430 18.93 8.71 11.64
N LYS A 431 19.84 7.95 12.26
CA LYS A 431 21.30 7.99 12.00
C LYS A 431 21.81 6.81 11.17
N THR A 432 20.93 5.86 10.88
CA THR A 432 21.21 4.68 10.06
C THR A 432 20.96 5.00 8.57
N PRO A 433 21.81 4.57 7.63
CA PRO A 433 21.54 4.67 6.19
C PRO A 433 20.16 4.13 5.79
N VAL A 434 19.44 4.85 4.93
CA VAL A 434 18.07 4.51 4.53
C VAL A 434 17.93 4.48 3.01
N MET A 435 17.44 3.37 2.46
CA MET A 435 16.84 3.37 1.13
C MET A 435 15.32 3.34 1.27
N MET A 436 14.66 4.42 0.86
CA MET A 436 13.22 4.49 0.76
C MET A 436 12.80 4.15 -0.66
N VAL A 437 11.91 3.18 -0.83
CA VAL A 437 11.42 2.75 -2.14
C VAL A 437 9.96 3.15 -2.27
N THR A 438 9.63 3.82 -3.37
CA THR A 438 8.30 4.32 -3.71
C THR A 438 7.77 3.65 -4.98
N SER A 439 6.55 3.17 -4.92
CA SER A 439 5.75 2.71 -6.06
C SER A 439 4.86 3.85 -6.55
N SER A 440 4.95 4.27 -7.81
CA SER A 440 4.22 5.46 -8.28
C SER A 440 2.69 5.30 -8.27
N GLU A 441 2.21 4.05 -8.36
CA GLU A 441 0.79 3.69 -8.37
C GLU A 441 0.34 3.06 -7.04
N ASP A 442 1.03 3.40 -5.95
CA ASP A 442 0.63 3.00 -4.61
C ASP A 442 -0.61 3.75 -4.15
N THR A 443 -1.72 3.03 -3.99
CA THR A 443 -3.00 3.58 -3.51
C THR A 443 -3.26 3.26 -2.03
N ILE A 444 -2.42 2.44 -1.40
CA ILE A 444 -2.57 2.05 0.00
C ILE A 444 -1.76 2.99 0.88
N ALA A 445 -0.50 3.23 0.52
CA ALA A 445 0.44 4.15 1.14
C ALA A 445 0.96 5.12 0.07
N PRO A 446 0.20 6.18 -0.28
CA PRO A 446 0.47 6.99 -1.47
C PRO A 446 1.87 7.58 -1.55
N ALA A 447 2.51 7.42 -2.72
CA ALA A 447 3.88 7.80 -3.06
C ALA A 447 4.31 9.15 -2.47
N LEU A 448 3.51 10.19 -2.70
CA LEU A 448 3.81 11.53 -2.21
C LEU A 448 3.85 11.60 -0.68
N TYR A 449 2.79 11.14 -0.03
CA TYR A 449 2.56 11.39 1.39
C TYR A 449 3.42 10.51 2.28
N GLU A 450 3.64 9.26 1.88
CA GLU A 450 4.25 8.24 2.73
C GLU A 450 5.70 7.92 2.38
N GLN A 451 6.18 8.34 1.19
CA GLN A 451 7.56 8.08 0.76
C GLN A 451 8.30 9.35 0.28
N ILE A 452 7.85 10.03 -0.77
CA ILE A 452 8.58 11.15 -1.39
C ILE A 452 8.76 12.31 -0.41
N LEU A 453 7.67 12.78 0.22
CA LEU A 453 7.75 13.87 1.20
C LEU A 453 8.49 13.44 2.48
N PRO A 454 8.21 12.27 3.10
CA PRO A 454 8.96 11.76 4.25
C PRO A 454 10.46 11.55 4.01
N PHE A 455 10.87 11.13 2.81
CA PHE A 455 12.29 11.05 2.42
C PHE A 455 13.02 12.40 2.56
N SER A 456 12.31 13.50 2.28
CA SER A 456 12.86 14.85 2.45
C SER A 456 13.09 15.23 3.92
N TRP A 457 12.51 14.52 4.88
CA TRP A 457 12.65 14.76 6.31
C TRP A 457 13.81 13.99 6.95
N ILE A 458 14.34 12.98 6.28
CA ILE A 458 15.49 12.21 6.76
C ILE A 458 16.75 13.07 6.62
N ALA A 459 17.43 13.36 7.74
CA ALA A 459 18.67 14.15 7.73
C ALA A 459 19.94 13.34 7.43
N ASN A 460 19.88 12.00 7.50
CA ASN A 460 21.04 11.17 7.18
C ASN A 460 21.49 11.42 5.71
N PRO A 461 22.76 11.74 5.46
CA PRO A 461 23.26 11.96 4.09
C PRO A 461 23.33 10.65 3.28
N ASN A 462 23.48 9.49 3.93
CA ASN A 462 23.45 8.18 3.29
C ASN A 462 21.99 7.72 3.13
N LYS A 463 21.23 8.47 2.32
CA LYS A 463 19.84 8.16 2.01
C LYS A 463 19.63 8.05 0.50
N TYR A 464 18.70 7.19 0.11
CA TYR A 464 18.36 6.92 -1.29
C TYR A 464 16.84 6.87 -1.43
N LEU A 465 16.29 7.60 -2.39
CA LEU A 465 14.90 7.44 -2.81
C LEU A 465 14.89 6.72 -4.15
N VAL A 466 14.30 5.54 -4.17
CA VAL A 466 14.11 4.72 -5.38
C VAL A 466 12.66 4.80 -5.78
N GLN A 467 12.37 5.17 -7.03
CA GLN A 467 11.03 5.21 -7.57
C GLN A 467 10.83 4.19 -8.68
N MET A 468 9.79 3.36 -8.54
CA MET A 468 9.33 2.44 -9.56
C MET A 468 8.04 2.97 -10.18
N GLU A 469 8.14 3.43 -11.42
CA GLU A 469 6.97 3.89 -12.16
C GLU A 469 6.09 2.72 -12.59
N SER A 470 4.77 2.89 -12.53
CA SER A 470 3.76 1.87 -12.81
C SER A 470 3.71 0.70 -11.81
N ALA A 471 4.58 0.70 -10.79
CA ALA A 471 4.49 -0.25 -9.69
C ALA A 471 3.40 0.17 -8.70
N THR A 472 2.69 -0.82 -8.13
CA THR A 472 1.67 -0.63 -7.09
C THR A 472 2.24 -0.94 -5.71
N HIS A 473 1.42 -0.82 -4.66
CA HIS A 473 1.77 -1.22 -3.30
C HIS A 473 2.30 -2.67 -3.20
N PHE A 474 1.76 -3.54 -4.05
CA PHE A 474 1.92 -4.99 -3.97
C PHE A 474 2.96 -5.55 -4.94
N SER A 475 3.48 -4.75 -5.88
CA SER A 475 4.33 -5.26 -6.96
C SER A 475 5.64 -5.91 -6.48
N THR A 476 6.14 -5.53 -5.30
CA THR A 476 7.36 -6.10 -4.71
C THR A 476 7.12 -7.36 -3.86
N ILE A 477 5.86 -7.73 -3.62
CA ILE A 477 5.50 -8.92 -2.84
C ILE A 477 5.59 -10.14 -3.78
N GLY A 478 6.34 -11.17 -3.37
CA GLY A 478 6.50 -12.40 -4.13
C GLY A 478 5.35 -13.38 -3.95
N ASP A 479 5.32 -14.39 -4.82
CA ASP A 479 4.33 -15.46 -4.78
C ASP A 479 4.55 -16.28 -3.49
N GLY A 480 3.64 -16.14 -2.52
CA GLY A 480 3.69 -16.86 -1.25
C GLY A 480 3.46 -18.37 -1.41
N LYS A 481 3.61 -19.13 -0.33
CA LYS A 481 3.24 -20.56 -0.33
C LYS A 481 1.71 -20.67 -0.33
N GLY A 482 1.17 -21.08 -1.47
CA GLY A 482 -0.24 -21.39 -1.65
C GLY A 482 -0.98 -20.23 -2.31
N GLY A 483 -1.37 -20.43 -3.57
CA GLY A 483 -2.58 -19.81 -4.13
C GLY A 483 -3.86 -20.30 -3.44
N SER A 484 -3.81 -20.59 -2.13
CA SER A 484 -4.87 -21.20 -1.35
C SER A 484 -5.72 -20.11 -0.69
N GLU A 485 -6.80 -19.77 -1.37
CA GLU A 485 -8.16 -19.60 -0.81
C GLU A 485 -8.44 -18.50 0.23
N ALA A 486 -7.45 -17.83 0.82
CA ALA A 486 -7.68 -16.80 1.85
C ALA A 486 -7.84 -15.37 1.29
N VAL A 487 -8.34 -15.22 0.05
CA VAL A 487 -8.48 -13.97 -0.74
C VAL A 487 -7.22 -13.62 -1.55
N GLY A 488 -7.11 -14.16 -2.77
CA GLY A 488 -6.13 -13.68 -3.74
C GLY A 488 -6.47 -12.27 -4.23
N LEU A 489 -5.49 -11.36 -4.24
CA LEU A 489 -5.70 -10.01 -4.76
C LEU A 489 -5.91 -10.05 -6.28
N PRO A 490 -6.89 -9.31 -6.83
CA PRO A 490 -7.03 -9.13 -8.27
C PRO A 490 -5.70 -8.69 -8.92
N SER A 491 -5.37 -9.24 -10.09
CA SER A 491 -4.14 -8.92 -10.83
C SER A 491 -3.95 -7.41 -11.05
N LYS A 492 -5.06 -6.69 -11.27
CA LYS A 492 -5.06 -5.22 -11.40
C LYS A 492 -4.52 -4.49 -10.16
N LEU A 493 -4.70 -5.03 -8.95
CA LEU A 493 -4.14 -4.45 -7.72
C LEU A 493 -2.65 -4.78 -7.58
N ILE A 494 -2.23 -5.97 -8.02
CA ILE A 494 -0.82 -6.39 -8.01
C ILE A 494 0.03 -5.55 -8.99
N GLY A 495 -0.59 -5.12 -10.09
CA GLY A 495 0.04 -4.39 -11.18
C GLY A 495 0.53 -5.32 -12.29
N ASP A 496 0.90 -4.73 -13.42
CA ASP A 496 1.11 -5.49 -14.66
C ASP A 496 2.44 -6.27 -14.70
N ASN A 497 3.46 -5.84 -13.93
CA ASN A 497 4.78 -6.45 -13.97
C ASN A 497 5.47 -6.60 -12.59
N PRO A 498 4.89 -7.41 -11.67
CA PRO A 498 5.46 -7.62 -10.33
C PRO A 498 6.84 -8.30 -10.37
N LYS A 499 7.12 -9.15 -11.37
CA LYS A 499 8.43 -9.80 -11.51
C LYS A 499 9.55 -8.80 -11.78
N GLN A 500 9.28 -7.73 -12.52
CA GLN A 500 10.25 -6.66 -12.72
C GLN A 500 10.54 -5.89 -11.41
N ALA A 501 9.51 -5.52 -10.65
CA ALA A 501 9.69 -4.87 -9.35
C ALA A 501 10.48 -5.76 -8.37
N GLN A 502 10.18 -7.06 -8.31
CA GLN A 502 10.94 -8.05 -7.53
C GLN A 502 12.40 -8.16 -8.00
N SER A 503 12.65 -8.06 -9.31
CA SER A 503 14.01 -8.02 -9.87
C SER A 503 14.78 -6.80 -9.40
N TYR A 504 14.19 -5.60 -9.49
CA TYR A 504 14.80 -4.38 -8.97
C TYR A 504 15.08 -4.46 -7.47
N MET A 505 14.19 -5.06 -6.68
CA MET A 505 14.44 -5.29 -5.25
C MET A 505 15.70 -6.12 -5.01
N LYS A 506 15.97 -7.14 -5.82
CA LYS A 506 17.25 -7.89 -5.75
C LYS A 506 18.43 -6.99 -6.10
N LEU A 507 18.36 -6.32 -7.26
CA LEU A 507 19.45 -5.54 -7.83
C LEU A 507 19.82 -4.30 -6.99
N LEU A 508 18.90 -3.80 -6.17
CA LEU A 508 19.14 -2.64 -5.28
C LEU A 508 19.43 -3.06 -3.84
N SER A 509 18.81 -4.13 -3.32
CA SER A 509 19.05 -4.57 -1.95
C SER A 509 20.45 -5.12 -1.76
N LEU A 510 20.97 -5.88 -2.72
CA LEU A 510 22.33 -6.43 -2.64
C LEU A 510 23.39 -5.33 -2.52
N PRO A 511 23.52 -4.36 -3.45
CA PRO A 511 24.53 -3.32 -3.33
C PRO A 511 24.35 -2.46 -2.09
N PHE A 512 23.11 -2.17 -1.69
CA PHE A 512 22.84 -1.39 -0.49
C PHE A 512 23.34 -2.08 0.78
N PHE A 513 23.00 -3.36 0.97
CA PHE A 513 23.47 -4.10 2.14
C PHE A 513 24.95 -4.44 2.07
N GLN A 514 25.52 -4.71 0.88
CA GLN A 514 26.97 -4.85 0.76
C GLN A 514 27.70 -3.59 1.18
N THR A 515 27.22 -2.42 0.76
CA THR A 515 27.80 -1.13 1.10
C THR A 515 27.70 -0.83 2.59
N HIS A 516 26.49 -0.87 3.15
CA HIS A 516 26.22 -0.30 4.48
C HIS A 516 26.25 -1.33 5.61
N VAL A 517 26.06 -2.62 5.31
CA VAL A 517 26.11 -3.71 6.30
C VAL A 517 27.41 -4.49 6.19
N SER A 518 27.85 -4.89 5.00
CA SER A 518 29.14 -5.58 4.83
C SER A 518 30.33 -4.63 4.74
N ARG A 519 30.10 -3.31 4.69
CA ARG A 519 31.13 -2.26 4.53
C ARG A 519 31.97 -2.42 3.26
N ASN A 520 31.39 -2.99 2.21
CA ASN A 520 32.03 -3.17 0.92
C ASN A 520 31.74 -1.97 0.00
N SER A 521 32.64 -0.98 0.04
CA SER A 521 32.50 0.27 -0.71
C SER A 521 32.52 0.11 -2.23
N GLN A 522 32.94 -1.03 -2.78
CA GLN A 522 32.87 -1.30 -4.21
C GLN A 522 31.42 -1.33 -4.73
N TYR A 523 30.45 -1.61 -3.85
CA TYR A 523 29.05 -1.63 -4.24
C TYR A 523 28.41 -0.23 -4.33
N ASN A 524 29.11 0.83 -3.94
CA ASN A 524 28.62 2.21 -4.07
C ASN A 524 28.30 2.60 -5.52
N TYR A 525 29.04 2.07 -6.49
CA TYR A 525 28.83 2.39 -7.90
C TYR A 525 27.46 1.93 -8.44
N TYR A 526 26.83 0.95 -7.77
CA TYR A 526 25.48 0.48 -8.06
C TYR A 526 24.38 1.33 -7.39
N LEU A 527 24.73 2.25 -6.50
CA LEU A 527 23.77 3.08 -5.75
C LEU A 527 23.68 4.49 -6.34
N THR A 528 23.58 4.56 -7.67
CA THR A 528 23.61 5.80 -8.45
C THR A 528 22.41 5.90 -9.40
N ALA A 529 22.05 7.12 -9.77
CA ALA A 529 20.98 7.38 -10.73
C ALA A 529 21.31 6.78 -12.11
N ALA A 530 22.57 6.84 -12.52
CA ALA A 530 23.05 6.23 -13.77
C ALA A 530 22.90 4.69 -13.75
N TYR A 531 23.20 4.01 -12.64
CA TYR A 531 22.95 2.58 -12.53
C TYR A 531 21.46 2.26 -12.59
N ALA A 532 20.62 2.97 -11.84
CA ALA A 532 19.17 2.79 -11.86
C ALA A 532 18.60 2.94 -13.29
N LYS A 533 19.03 3.98 -14.01
CA LYS A 533 18.69 4.20 -15.41
C LYS A 533 19.16 3.05 -16.32
N SER A 534 20.35 2.50 -16.08
CA SER A 534 20.91 1.41 -16.90
C SER A 534 20.16 0.09 -16.77
N ILE A 535 19.55 -0.18 -15.62
CA ILE A 535 18.75 -1.40 -15.39
C ILE A 535 17.26 -1.18 -15.62
N SER A 536 16.83 0.07 -15.83
CA SER A 536 15.46 0.47 -16.08
C SER A 536 14.90 -0.22 -17.35
N THR A 537 13.62 -0.57 -17.34
CA THR A 537 12.93 -1.20 -18.47
C THR A 537 11.80 -0.32 -18.99
N ASN A 538 11.38 -0.55 -20.23
CA ASN A 538 10.26 0.17 -20.85
C ASN A 538 8.92 -0.07 -20.12
N SER A 539 8.77 -1.20 -19.44
CA SER A 539 7.54 -1.55 -18.72
C SER A 539 7.50 -1.01 -17.29
N MET A 540 8.65 -0.63 -16.72
CA MET A 540 8.76 -0.09 -15.37
C MET A 540 10.00 0.78 -15.27
N HIS A 541 9.82 2.09 -15.44
CA HIS A 541 10.92 3.04 -15.31
C HIS A 541 11.42 3.09 -13.86
N LEU A 542 12.74 3.15 -13.70
CA LEU A 542 13.39 3.16 -12.40
C LEU A 542 14.22 4.44 -12.21
N SER A 543 13.89 5.19 -11.18
CA SER A 543 14.62 6.39 -10.78
C SER A 543 15.29 6.18 -9.42
N LEU A 544 16.45 6.79 -9.22
CA LEU A 544 17.17 6.79 -7.94
C LEU A 544 17.78 8.17 -7.73
N ILE A 545 17.47 8.80 -6.60
CA ILE A 545 18.09 10.05 -6.15
C ILE A 545 18.63 9.90 -4.73
N GLN A 546 19.65 10.68 -4.39
CA GLN A 546 20.25 10.67 -3.03
C GLN A 546 19.84 11.89 -2.18
N ASN A 547 19.31 12.94 -2.82
CA ASN A 547 18.89 14.14 -2.13
C ASN A 547 17.54 14.62 -2.66
N LEU A 548 16.72 15.15 -1.75
CA LEU A 548 15.46 15.82 -2.03
C LEU A 548 15.10 16.65 -0.80
N THR A 549 14.89 17.95 -0.99
CA THR A 549 14.53 18.88 0.09
C THR A 549 13.02 19.05 0.19
N THR A 550 12.51 19.38 1.38
CA THR A 550 11.09 19.68 1.54
C THR A 550 10.66 20.88 0.67
N THR A 551 11.55 21.86 0.47
CA THR A 551 11.30 23.01 -0.40
C THR A 551 11.15 22.61 -1.86
N GLU A 552 11.96 21.69 -2.38
CA GLU A 552 11.80 21.14 -3.74
C GLU A 552 10.45 20.45 -3.89
N VAL A 553 10.06 19.58 -2.93
CA VAL A 553 8.78 18.88 -2.97
C VAL A 553 7.62 19.87 -2.92
N VAL A 554 7.62 20.80 -1.95
CA VAL A 554 6.54 21.80 -1.80
C VAL A 554 6.48 22.75 -2.99
N GLY A 555 7.63 23.13 -3.57
CA GLY A 555 7.70 23.96 -4.78
C GLY A 555 7.01 23.30 -5.97
N VAL A 556 7.18 21.98 -6.15
CA VAL A 556 6.51 21.19 -7.20
C VAL A 556 5.00 21.08 -6.95
N LEU A 557 4.57 21.01 -5.69
CA LEU A 557 3.14 20.98 -5.35
C LEU A 557 2.46 22.34 -5.56
N ASN A 558 3.20 23.43 -5.35
CA ASN A 558 2.70 24.81 -5.45
C ASN A 558 2.85 25.43 -6.85
N SER A 559 3.66 24.87 -7.74
CA SER A 559 3.74 25.34 -9.13
C SER A 559 2.37 25.12 -9.80
N GLN A 560 1.71 26.23 -10.13
CA GLN A 560 0.45 26.22 -10.87
C GLN A 560 0.68 25.72 -12.31
N GLN A 561 -0.38 25.19 -12.91
CA GLN A 561 -0.43 24.71 -14.30
C GLN A 561 -0.01 25.80 -15.29
#